data_AF-A0A1H3XU43-F1
#
_entry.id   AF-A0A1H3XU43-F1
#
_cell.length_a   1.000
_cell.length_b   1.000
_cell.length_c   1.000
_cell.angle_alpha   90.00
_cell.angle_beta   90.00
_cell.angle_gamma   90.00
#
_symmetry.space_group_name_H-M   'P 1'
#
loop_
_entity.id
_entity.type
_entity.pdbx_description
1 polymer ?
#
loop_
_entity_poly.entity_id
_entity_poly.type
_entity_poly.pdbx_seq_one_letter_code
_entity_poly.pdbx_strand_id
1 'polypeptide(L)' 'MSDHNTSHAPEAHSADAVENVVPLIPVVLPVVGAIMIFLLAFIAVNMA' A
#
# COMPACT_ATOMS: atom_id res chain seq x y z
N MET A 1 -30.86 19.89 -29.42
CA MET A 1 -29.80 20.45 -28.58
C MET A 1 -29.63 19.51 -27.40
N SER A 2 -28.52 18.78 -27.36
CA SER A 2 -28.21 17.85 -26.27
C SER A 2 -27.49 18.64 -25.19
N ASP A 3 -28.19 18.99 -24.12
CA ASP A 3 -27.61 19.72 -23.00
C ASP A 3 -26.70 18.78 -22.20
N HIS A 4 -25.43 18.73 -22.59
CA HIS A 4 -24.36 18.10 -21.82
C HIS A 4 -24.00 19.02 -20.64
N ASN A 5 -24.94 19.16 -19.70
CA ASN A 5 -24.67 19.85 -18.44
C ASN A 5 -24.01 18.85 -17.47
N THR A 6 -22.77 18.50 -17.80
CA THR A 6 -21.90 17.71 -16.94
C THR A 6 -21.43 18.63 -15.82
N SER A 7 -22.27 18.73 -14.81
CA SER A 7 -21.90 19.33 -13.54
C SER A 7 -20.79 18.49 -12.93
N HIS A 8 -19.53 18.85 -13.23
CA HIS A 8 -18.36 18.41 -12.48
C HIS A 8 -18.46 19.03 -11.08
N ALA A 9 -19.34 18.48 -10.24
CA ALA A 9 -19.21 18.65 -8.80
C ALA A 9 -17.81 18.13 -8.44
N PRO A 10 -17.04 18.82 -7.58
CA PRO A 10 -15.78 18.27 -7.09
C PRO A 10 -16.16 17.02 -6.31
N GLU A 11 -16.00 15.85 -6.91
CA GLU A 11 -16.07 14.61 -6.16
C GLU A 11 -14.96 14.71 -5.12
N ALA A 12 -15.36 14.82 -3.85
CA ALA A 12 -14.46 14.71 -2.73
C ALA A 12 -13.79 13.35 -2.89
N HIS A 13 -12.60 13.33 -3.51
CA HIS A 13 -11.79 12.13 -3.69
C HIS A 13 -11.61 11.55 -2.30
N SER A 14 -12.41 10.55 -1.96
CA SER A 14 -12.19 9.73 -0.78
C SER A 14 -10.77 9.22 -0.94
N ALA A 15 -9.90 9.52 0.02
CA ALA A 15 -8.50 9.10 -0.05
C ALA A 15 -8.47 7.57 -0.22
N ASP A 16 -8.24 7.13 -1.46
CA ASP A 16 -8.25 5.72 -1.79
C ASP A 16 -7.10 5.07 -1.03
N ALA A 17 -7.40 4.01 -0.27
CA ALA A 17 -6.42 3.35 0.58
C ALA A 17 -5.17 2.92 -0.20
N VAL A 18 -5.33 2.63 -1.49
CA VAL A 18 -4.25 2.29 -2.42
C VAL A 18 -3.35 3.50 -2.69
N GLU A 19 -3.91 4.67 -3.02
CA GLU A 19 -3.15 5.91 -3.29
C GLU A 19 -2.28 6.32 -2.10
N ASN A 20 -2.77 6.06 -0.88
CA ASN A 20 -2.04 6.34 0.35
C ASN A 20 -0.92 5.32 0.65
N VAL A 21 -1.03 4.09 0.13
CA VAL A 21 -0.05 2.99 0.35
C VAL A 21 1.03 2.97 -0.73
N VAL A 22 0.73 3.35 -1.97
CA VAL A 22 1.67 3.31 -3.10
C VAL A 22 3.01 4.03 -2.80
N PRO A 23 3.03 5.23 -2.21
CA PRO A 23 4.28 5.90 -1.84
C PRO A 23 5.10 5.16 -0.78
N LEU A 24 4.47 4.30 0.03
CA LEU A 24 5.08 3.54 1.11
C LEU A 24 5.61 2.17 0.66
N ILE A 25 5.22 1.68 -0.52
CA ILE A 25 5.67 0.38 -1.07
C ILE A 25 7.20 0.20 -1.02
N PRO A 26 8.03 1.20 -1.41
CA PRO A 26 9.48 1.06 -1.38
C PRO A 26 10.05 0.84 0.02
N VAL A 27 9.31 1.20 1.08
CA VAL A 27 9.72 1.02 2.48
C VAL A 27 9.13 -0.25 3.06
N VAL A 28 7.85 -0.51 2.80
CA VAL A 28 7.13 -1.69 3.31
C VAL A 28 7.76 -2.98 2.80
N LEU A 29 8.14 -3.05 1.51
CA LEU A 29 8.72 -4.27 0.94
C LEU A 29 10.04 -4.67 1.63
N PRO A 30 11.04 -3.78 1.79
CA PRO A 30 12.24 -4.09 2.57
C PRO A 30 11.97 -4.45 4.02
N VAL A 31 11.08 -3.72 4.71
CA VAL A 31 10.79 -3.95 6.13
C VAL A 31 10.16 -5.33 6.34
N VAL A 32 9.14 -5.66 5.56
CA VAL A 32 8.48 -6.98 5.63
C VAL A 32 9.45 -8.09 5.24
N GLY A 33 10.26 -7.88 4.19
CA GLY A 33 11.30 -8.84 3.79
C GLY A 33 12.33 -9.09 4.89
N ALA A 34 12.80 -8.03 5.55
CA ALA A 34 13.74 -8.14 6.67
C ALA A 34 13.13 -8.90 7.86
N ILE A 35 11.86 -8.62 8.19
CA ILE A 35 11.14 -9.36 9.23
C ILE A 35 11.05 -10.84 8.86
N MET A 36 10.67 -11.17 7.62
CA MET A 36 10.60 -12.56 7.16
C MET A 36 11.95 -13.27 7.29
N ILE A 37 13.04 -12.66 6.81
CA ILE A 37 14.39 -13.22 6.91
C ILE A 37 14.80 -13.41 8.38
N PHE A 38 14.56 -12.41 9.23
CA PHE A 38 14.87 -12.48 10.65
C PHE A 38 14.11 -13.61 11.35
N LEU A 39 12.82 -13.75 11.07
CA LEU A 39 11.99 -14.84 11.62
C LEU A 39 12.51 -16.20 11.17
N LEU A 40 12.85 -16.36 9.88
CA LEU A 40 13.41 -17.60 9.35
C LEU A 40 14.77 -17.94 9.99
N ALA A 41 15.66 -16.95 10.12
CA ALA A 41 16.96 -17.11 10.77
C ALA A 41 16.80 -17.47 12.26
N PHE A 42 15.87 -16.83 12.96
CA PHE A 42 15.56 -17.15 14.35
C PHE A 42 15.11 -18.60 14.51
N ILE A 43 14.19 -19.07 13.67
CA ILE A 43 13.75 -20.48 13.69
C ILE A 43 14.94 -21.41 13.44
N ALA A 44 15.79 -21.11 12.46
CA ALA A 44 16.96 -21.92 12.15
C ALA A 44 17.94 -22.04 13.34
N VAL A 45 18.15 -20.97 14.11
CA VAL A 45 19.00 -20.99 15.31
C VAL A 45 18.39 -21.82 16.44
N ASN A 46 17.08 -21.71 16.66
CA ASN A 46 16.40 -22.39 17.78
C ASN A 46 16.06 -23.86 17.51
N MET A 47 16.21 -24.33 16.27
CA MET A 47 15.97 -25.74 15.89
C MET A 47 17.26 -26.59 15.95
N ALA A 48 18.41 -25.98 16.24
CA ALA A 48 19.68 -26.68 16.46
C ALA A 48 19.69 -27.45 17.79
#